data_AF-N6ZMG6-F1
#
_entry.id   AF-N6ZMG6-F1
#
_cell.length_a   1.000
_cell.length_b   1.000
_cell.length_c   1.000
_cell.angle_alpha   90.00
_cell.angle_beta   90.00
_cell.angle_gamma   90.00
#
_symmetry.space_group_name_H-M   'P 1'
#
loop_
_entity.id
_entity.type
_entity.pdbx_description
1 polymer ?
#
loop_
_entity_poly.entity_id
_entity_poly.type
_entity_poly.pdbx_seq_one_letter_code
_entity_poly.pdbx_strand_id
1 'polypeptide(L)'
;MTSRPLLLAAALVAFSLPLSAAADEAAFASCLAKLRGEAAAKGVRGDTFDTHAAALAPDMAVIGFLDAQPEFVTPIWDYLAALVDEERVADGRAMLAQWQEVLAEVERRYGVDAETVVAVWGVESNYGRNFGSRPLLTSLSTLSCFGRRQAFFRGEFFTTLKILQEGHVAPERLTGSWAGAFGHTQFMPSTFMRLAVDFDGDGRRDLIDSVPDALASTANFLKRAGWRSTLPWGFEVRLPRGMDTSDAGRRNKQPM
;
A
#
# COMPACT_ATOMS: atom_id res chain seq x y z
N MET A 1 -44.02 50.26 -41.57
CA MET A 1 -42.64 49.82 -41.22
C MET A 1 -42.46 50.06 -39.73
N THR A 2 -42.59 49.02 -38.90
CA THR A 2 -42.34 49.11 -37.45
C THR A 2 -41.60 47.85 -37.02
N SER A 3 -40.29 47.96 -36.88
CA SER A 3 -39.39 46.89 -36.43
C SER A 3 -39.47 46.74 -34.91
N ARG A 4 -39.80 45.53 -34.42
CA ARG A 4 -39.70 45.17 -33.00
C ARG A 4 -38.33 44.52 -32.74
N PRO A 5 -37.60 44.90 -31.68
CA PRO A 5 -36.31 44.29 -31.38
C PRO A 5 -36.51 42.92 -30.73
N LEU A 6 -35.76 41.91 -31.19
CA LEU A 6 -35.62 40.63 -30.52
C LEU A 6 -34.67 40.81 -29.33
N LEU A 7 -35.17 40.65 -28.11
CA LEU A 7 -34.34 40.53 -26.91
C LEU A 7 -33.85 39.08 -26.81
N LEU A 8 -32.55 38.86 -27.03
CA LEU A 8 -31.87 37.61 -26.70
C LEU A 8 -31.79 37.49 -25.17
N ALA A 9 -32.52 36.55 -24.59
CA ALA A 9 -32.35 36.17 -23.19
C ALA A 9 -31.16 35.21 -23.08
N ALA A 10 -30.05 35.69 -22.50
CA ALA A 10 -28.93 34.85 -22.12
C ALA A 10 -29.34 33.98 -20.91
N ALA A 11 -29.51 32.68 -21.11
CA ALA A 11 -29.74 31.74 -20.04
C ALA A 11 -28.43 31.50 -19.27
N LEU A 12 -28.34 32.06 -18.06
CA LEU A 12 -27.33 31.69 -17.08
C LEU A 12 -27.61 30.25 -16.62
N VAL A 13 -26.82 29.29 -17.11
CA VAL A 13 -26.78 27.93 -16.56
C VAL A 13 -26.00 28.01 -15.25
N ALA A 14 -26.71 28.07 -14.13
CA ALA A 14 -26.10 27.92 -12.81
C ALA A 14 -25.64 26.45 -12.64
N PHE A 15 -24.33 26.23 -12.59
CA PHE A 15 -23.74 24.95 -12.24
C PHE A 15 -23.97 24.68 -10.75
N SER A 16 -24.98 23.87 -10.43
CA SER A 16 -25.22 23.36 -9.08
C SER A 16 -24.15 22.29 -8.77
N LEU A 17 -23.10 22.65 -8.04
CA LEU A 17 -22.24 21.62 -7.44
C LEU A 17 -23.10 20.75 -6.50
N PRO A 18 -22.94 19.42 -6.53
CA PRO A 18 -23.74 18.54 -5.67
C PRO A 18 -23.43 18.83 -4.20
N LEU A 19 -24.48 19.15 -3.42
CA LEU A 19 -24.41 19.55 -2.01
C LEU A 19 -23.61 18.57 -1.11
N SER A 20 -23.53 17.29 -1.52
CA SER A 20 -22.76 16.25 -0.82
C SER A 20 -21.25 16.47 -0.88
N ALA A 21 -20.71 16.87 -2.04
CA ALA A 21 -19.26 17.03 -2.21
C ALA A 21 -18.71 18.18 -1.35
N ALA A 22 -19.45 19.29 -1.29
CA ALA A 22 -19.11 20.43 -0.43
C ALA A 22 -19.15 20.08 1.07
N ALA A 23 -20.09 19.21 1.47
CA ALA A 23 -20.17 18.74 2.85
C ALA A 23 -18.99 17.83 3.23
N ASP A 24 -18.58 16.93 2.33
CA ASP A 24 -17.42 16.06 2.54
C ASP A 24 -16.12 16.88 2.61
N GLU A 25 -15.94 17.87 1.74
CA GLU A 25 -14.78 18.79 1.80
C GLU A 25 -14.72 19.54 3.14
N ALA A 26 -15.84 20.08 3.61
CA ALA A 26 -15.90 20.78 4.89
C ALA A 26 -15.60 19.86 6.09
N ALA A 27 -16.14 18.63 6.07
CA ALA A 27 -15.88 17.62 7.09
C ALA A 27 -14.40 17.18 7.08
N PHE A 28 -13.83 17.01 5.90
CA PHE A 28 -12.42 16.67 5.70
C PHE A 28 -11.50 17.78 6.24
N ALA A 29 -11.77 19.05 5.89
CA ALA A 29 -10.99 20.18 6.40
C ALA A 29 -11.03 20.27 7.94
N SER A 30 -12.21 20.08 8.55
CA SER A 30 -12.35 20.02 10.02
C SER A 30 -11.54 18.87 10.63
N CYS A 31 -11.53 17.70 9.97
CA CYS A 31 -10.73 16.56 10.40
C CYS A 31 -9.23 16.83 10.27
N LEU A 32 -8.75 17.37 9.13
CA LEU A 32 -7.35 17.74 8.94
C LEU A 32 -6.87 18.72 10.01
N ALA A 33 -7.68 19.70 10.40
CA ALA A 33 -7.35 20.62 11.48
C ALA A 33 -7.15 19.90 12.82
N LYS A 34 -7.96 18.87 13.12
CA LYS A 34 -7.76 18.02 14.31
C LYS A 34 -6.47 17.21 14.22
N LEU A 35 -6.21 16.58 13.07
CA LEU A 35 -4.98 15.83 12.84
C LEU A 35 -3.74 16.73 12.96
N ARG A 36 -3.83 17.97 12.50
CA ARG A 36 -2.78 18.98 12.66
C ARG A 36 -2.49 19.28 14.13
N GLY A 37 -3.51 19.30 14.99
CA GLY A 37 -3.36 19.45 16.43
C GLY A 37 -2.68 18.25 17.11
N GLU A 38 -2.85 17.05 16.56
CA GLU A 38 -2.25 15.80 17.08
C GLU A 38 -0.81 15.56 16.56
N ALA A 39 -0.43 16.19 15.45
CA ALA A 39 0.80 15.91 14.70
C ALA A 39 2.08 15.91 15.56
N ALA A 40 2.25 16.93 16.40
CA ALA A 40 3.43 17.07 17.25
C ALA A 40 3.57 15.91 18.25
N ALA A 41 2.46 15.48 18.85
CA ALA A 41 2.44 14.32 19.76
C ALA A 41 2.74 12.99 19.06
N LYS A 42 2.69 12.98 17.72
CA LYS A 42 3.06 11.83 16.87
C LYS A 42 4.45 11.97 16.25
N GLY A 43 5.21 13.00 16.61
CA GLY A 43 6.57 13.23 16.12
C GLY A 43 6.65 13.85 14.72
N VAL A 44 5.54 14.40 14.21
CA VAL A 44 5.49 15.13 12.95
C VAL A 44 5.67 16.62 13.23
N ARG A 45 6.67 17.25 12.60
CA ARG A 45 6.88 18.69 12.71
C ARG A 45 5.74 19.47 12.03
N GLY A 46 5.44 20.65 12.56
CA GLY A 46 4.37 21.50 12.05
C GLY A 46 4.58 21.88 10.58
N ASP A 47 5.79 22.26 10.20
CA ASP A 47 6.18 22.60 8.83
C ASP A 47 5.99 21.44 7.85
N THR A 48 6.39 20.22 8.24
CA THR A 48 6.16 18.99 7.47
C THR A 48 4.67 18.76 7.24
N PHE A 49 3.85 18.85 8.30
CA PHE A 49 2.41 18.67 8.15
C PHE A 49 1.83 19.74 7.24
N ASP A 50 2.11 21.02 7.50
CA ASP A 50 1.53 22.14 6.76
C ASP A 50 1.89 22.06 5.28
N THR A 51 3.15 21.75 4.96
CA THR A 51 3.62 21.58 3.57
C THR A 51 2.88 20.47 2.84
N HIS A 52 2.75 19.29 3.47
CA HIS A 52 2.22 18.11 2.80
C HIS A 52 0.70 17.95 2.91
N ALA A 53 0.04 18.66 3.82
CA ALA A 53 -1.40 18.62 4.01
C ALA A 53 -2.16 19.79 3.33
N ALA A 54 -1.47 20.89 2.98
CA ALA A 54 -2.11 22.12 2.48
C ALA A 54 -3.00 21.90 1.24
N ALA A 55 -2.59 21.01 0.33
CA ALA A 55 -3.30 20.74 -0.93
C ALA A 55 -4.09 19.43 -0.92
N LEU A 56 -4.23 18.77 0.24
CA LEU A 56 -5.00 17.53 0.30
C LEU A 56 -6.49 17.82 0.15
N ALA A 57 -7.13 17.00 -0.68
CA ALA A 57 -8.58 16.91 -0.83
C ALA A 57 -9.00 15.44 -0.63
N PRO A 58 -10.21 15.17 -0.12
CA PRO A 58 -10.64 13.80 0.12
C PRO A 58 -10.90 13.08 -1.21
N ASP A 59 -10.46 11.83 -1.29
CA ASP A 59 -10.80 10.93 -2.40
C ASP A 59 -11.82 9.90 -1.95
N MET A 60 -13.11 10.24 -2.04
CA MET A 60 -14.18 9.39 -1.52
C MET A 60 -14.29 8.03 -2.20
N ALA A 61 -13.65 7.81 -3.35
CA ALA A 61 -13.60 6.49 -3.97
C ALA A 61 -12.87 5.46 -3.09
N VAL A 62 -11.92 5.89 -2.25
CA VAL A 62 -11.20 4.96 -1.35
C VAL A 62 -12.10 4.34 -0.28
N ILE A 63 -13.22 4.99 0.05
CA ILE A 63 -14.17 4.49 1.03
C ILE A 63 -14.90 3.25 0.51
N GLY A 64 -15.22 3.21 -0.79
CA GLY A 64 -15.86 2.04 -1.40
C GLY A 64 -14.99 0.78 -1.36
N PHE A 65 -13.66 0.92 -1.49
CA PHE A 65 -12.74 -0.22 -1.44
C PHE A 65 -12.59 -0.85 -0.05
N LEU A 66 -13.04 -0.17 1.02
CA LEU A 66 -13.08 -0.78 2.34
C LEU A 66 -14.03 -1.98 2.37
N ASP A 67 -15.08 -2.00 1.55
CA ASP A 67 -16.14 -3.00 1.64
C ASP A 67 -16.04 -4.10 0.56
N ALA A 68 -15.08 -3.99 -0.36
CA ALA A 68 -14.89 -4.92 -1.47
C ALA A 68 -13.41 -5.36 -1.60
N GLN A 69 -13.04 -6.44 -0.91
CA GLN A 69 -11.69 -7.03 -0.94
C GLN A 69 -11.72 -8.38 -1.68
N PRO A 70 -11.10 -8.48 -2.88
CA PRO A 70 -11.15 -9.68 -3.72
C PRO A 70 -10.76 -10.98 -3.00
N GLU A 71 -9.81 -10.90 -2.08
CA GLU A 71 -9.26 -12.04 -1.32
C GLU A 71 -10.33 -12.79 -0.51
N PHE A 72 -11.45 -12.13 -0.17
CA PHE A 72 -12.52 -12.72 0.63
C PHE A 72 -13.76 -13.11 -0.18
N VAL A 73 -13.84 -12.70 -1.45
CA VAL A 73 -15.03 -12.89 -2.29
C VAL A 73 -14.77 -13.70 -3.55
N THR A 74 -13.52 -13.83 -3.95
CA THR A 74 -13.11 -14.60 -5.13
C THR A 74 -12.84 -16.07 -4.75
N PRO A 75 -13.36 -17.05 -5.51
CA PRO A 75 -13.00 -18.46 -5.33
C PRO A 75 -11.48 -18.64 -5.38
N ILE A 76 -10.94 -19.51 -4.51
CA ILE A 76 -9.48 -19.64 -4.35
C ILE A 76 -8.75 -19.98 -5.65
N TRP A 77 -9.36 -20.77 -6.53
CA TRP A 77 -8.78 -21.14 -7.82
C TRP A 77 -8.60 -19.93 -8.74
N ASP A 78 -9.61 -19.05 -8.81
CA ASP A 78 -9.55 -17.84 -9.62
C ASP A 78 -8.57 -16.83 -9.01
N TYR A 79 -8.52 -16.74 -7.68
CA TYR A 79 -7.56 -15.88 -6.98
C TYR A 79 -6.11 -16.31 -7.23
N LEU A 80 -5.82 -17.62 -7.14
CA LEU A 80 -4.48 -18.15 -7.43
C LEU A 80 -4.09 -17.98 -8.89
N ALA A 81 -5.03 -18.22 -9.83
CA ALA A 81 -4.76 -18.04 -11.26
C ALA A 81 -4.47 -16.58 -11.62
N ALA A 82 -5.07 -15.61 -10.94
CA ALA A 82 -4.80 -14.19 -11.14
C ALA A 82 -3.45 -13.75 -10.54
N LEU A 83 -3.00 -14.41 -9.47
CA LEU A 83 -1.75 -14.07 -8.79
C LEU A 83 -0.53 -14.79 -9.37
N VAL A 84 -0.68 -16.01 -9.85
CA VAL A 84 0.44 -16.84 -10.30
C VAL A 84 0.10 -17.43 -11.68
N ASP A 85 0.52 -16.71 -12.72
CA ASP A 85 0.41 -17.11 -14.12
C ASP A 85 1.81 -17.44 -14.69
N GLU A 86 1.83 -18.01 -15.90
CA GLU A 86 3.09 -18.41 -16.56
C GLU A 86 4.00 -17.21 -16.87
N GLU A 87 3.42 -16.04 -17.16
CA GLU A 87 4.16 -14.81 -17.44
C GLU A 87 4.92 -14.34 -16.19
N ARG A 88 4.26 -14.28 -15.04
CA ARG A 88 4.87 -13.89 -13.77
C ARG A 88 5.94 -14.90 -13.34
N VAL A 89 5.75 -16.19 -13.59
CA VAL A 89 6.79 -17.20 -13.35
C VAL A 89 8.02 -16.96 -14.25
N ALA A 90 7.82 -16.66 -15.53
CA ALA A 90 8.91 -16.35 -16.45
C ALA A 90 9.65 -15.07 -16.03
N ASP A 91 8.91 -14.02 -15.68
CA ASP A 91 9.47 -12.76 -15.19
C ASP A 91 10.22 -12.93 -13.87
N GLY A 92 9.70 -13.75 -12.94
CA GLY A 92 10.40 -14.08 -11.70
C GLY A 92 11.75 -14.75 -11.95
N ARG A 93 11.84 -15.66 -12.94
CA ARG A 93 13.12 -16.25 -13.35
C ARG A 93 14.07 -15.21 -13.93
N ALA A 94 13.56 -14.27 -14.72
CA ALA A 94 14.35 -13.16 -15.24
C ALA A 94 14.85 -12.25 -14.12
N MET A 95 14.01 -11.95 -13.11
CA MET A 95 14.40 -11.15 -11.94
C MET A 95 15.44 -11.83 -11.06
N LEU A 96 15.32 -13.15 -10.86
CA LEU A 96 16.35 -13.95 -10.18
C LEU A 96 17.70 -13.83 -10.88
N ALA A 97 17.73 -13.93 -12.21
CA ALA A 97 18.94 -13.81 -13.00
C ALA A 97 19.50 -12.37 -12.99
N GLN A 98 18.64 -11.36 -13.17
CA GLN A 98 19.03 -9.95 -13.21
C GLN A 98 19.63 -9.48 -11.88
N TRP A 99 19.05 -9.89 -10.76
CA TRP A 99 19.44 -9.44 -9.42
C TRP A 99 20.21 -10.49 -8.63
N GLN A 100 20.83 -11.47 -9.31
CA GLN A 100 21.46 -12.62 -8.68
C GLN A 100 22.48 -12.25 -7.60
N GLU A 101 23.34 -11.26 -7.85
CA GLU A 101 24.37 -10.84 -6.90
C GLU A 101 23.77 -10.23 -5.62
N VAL A 102 22.80 -9.33 -5.80
CA VAL A 102 22.07 -8.68 -4.70
C VAL A 102 21.28 -9.72 -3.90
N LEU A 103 20.54 -10.60 -4.57
CA LEU A 103 19.75 -11.65 -3.93
C LEU A 103 20.62 -12.63 -3.15
N ALA A 104 21.79 -13.00 -3.68
CA ALA A 104 22.73 -13.85 -2.96
C ALA A 104 23.25 -13.17 -1.69
N GLU A 105 23.45 -11.86 -1.69
CA GLU A 105 23.83 -11.11 -0.48
C GLU A 105 22.68 -11.00 0.51
N VAL A 106 21.48 -10.67 0.03
CA VAL A 106 20.25 -10.64 0.82
C VAL A 106 20.03 -12.00 1.50
N GLU A 107 20.16 -13.10 0.77
CA GLU A 107 20.01 -14.45 1.31
C GLU A 107 21.05 -14.73 2.40
N ARG A 108 22.34 -14.43 2.16
CA ARG A 108 23.40 -14.59 3.19
C ARG A 108 23.11 -13.79 4.45
N ARG A 109 22.60 -12.55 4.31
CA ARG A 109 22.38 -11.63 5.43
C ARG A 109 21.12 -11.97 6.22
N TYR A 110 20.05 -12.37 5.54
CA TYR A 110 18.74 -12.54 6.15
C TYR A 110 18.32 -13.99 6.36
N GLY A 111 18.96 -14.94 5.67
CA GLY A 111 18.61 -16.36 5.72
C GLY A 111 17.25 -16.65 5.07
N VAL A 112 16.87 -15.84 4.08
CA VAL A 112 15.67 -16.01 3.27
C VAL A 112 16.12 -16.26 1.84
N ASP A 113 15.68 -17.37 1.27
CA ASP A 113 16.00 -17.81 -0.09
C ASP A 113 15.56 -16.79 -1.14
N ALA A 114 16.38 -16.62 -2.16
CA ALA A 114 16.17 -15.65 -3.23
C ALA A 114 14.81 -15.83 -3.92
N GLU A 115 14.41 -17.07 -4.17
CA GLU A 115 13.13 -17.43 -4.80
C GLU A 115 11.94 -16.93 -3.99
N THR A 116 11.98 -17.08 -2.66
CA THR A 116 10.91 -16.58 -1.79
C THR A 116 10.83 -15.05 -1.82
N VAL A 117 11.98 -14.35 -1.78
CA VAL A 117 11.99 -12.88 -1.86
C VAL A 117 11.42 -12.40 -3.20
N VAL A 118 11.82 -13.02 -4.31
CA VAL A 118 11.32 -12.69 -5.66
C VAL A 118 9.85 -13.05 -5.81
N ALA A 119 9.38 -14.15 -5.23
CA ALA A 119 7.96 -14.53 -5.26
C ALA A 119 7.08 -13.47 -4.58
N VAL A 120 7.48 -12.99 -3.40
CA VAL A 120 6.78 -11.88 -2.72
C VAL A 120 6.80 -10.63 -3.60
N TRP A 121 7.95 -10.26 -4.14
CA TRP A 121 8.08 -9.08 -4.99
C TRP A 121 7.17 -9.12 -6.24
N GLY A 122 7.03 -10.29 -6.86
CA GLY A 122 6.16 -10.51 -8.01
C GLY A 122 4.68 -10.38 -7.67
N VAL A 123 4.25 -10.92 -6.52
CA VAL A 123 2.87 -10.83 -6.05
C VAL A 123 2.51 -9.40 -5.63
N GLU A 124 3.40 -8.72 -4.91
CA GLU A 124 3.09 -7.41 -4.33
C GLU A 124 3.05 -6.29 -5.37
N SER A 125 3.98 -6.28 -6.33
CA SER A 125 4.11 -5.13 -7.26
C SER A 125 4.34 -5.50 -8.71
N ASN A 126 4.22 -6.78 -9.06
CA ASN A 126 4.59 -7.29 -10.38
C ASN A 126 6.02 -6.85 -10.76
N TYR A 127 6.96 -7.04 -9.83
CA TYR A 127 8.37 -6.65 -9.95
C TYR A 127 8.58 -5.15 -10.17
N GLY A 128 7.71 -4.33 -9.58
CA GLY A 128 7.72 -2.87 -9.69
C GLY A 128 6.94 -2.26 -10.85
N ARG A 129 6.28 -3.08 -11.66
CA ARG A 129 5.43 -2.57 -12.76
C ARG A 129 4.10 -2.01 -12.26
N ASN A 130 3.68 -2.34 -11.04
CA ASN A 130 2.46 -1.84 -10.45
C ASN A 130 2.62 -1.56 -8.95
N PHE A 131 2.77 -0.28 -8.58
CA PHE A 131 2.75 0.14 -7.18
C PHE A 131 1.37 0.57 -6.68
N GLY A 132 0.40 0.68 -7.60
CA GLY A 132 -0.77 1.53 -7.43
C GLY A 132 -0.49 2.99 -7.85
N SER A 133 -1.55 3.73 -8.15
CA SER A 133 -1.48 5.07 -8.74
C SER A 133 -2.00 6.18 -7.83
N ARG A 134 -2.45 5.83 -6.62
CA ARG A 134 -3.10 6.80 -5.72
C ARG A 134 -2.05 7.52 -4.87
N PRO A 135 -2.09 8.86 -4.75
CA PRO A 135 -1.25 9.57 -3.80
C PRO A 135 -1.51 9.04 -2.37
N LEU A 136 -0.44 8.65 -1.68
CA LEU A 136 -0.56 7.93 -0.42
C LEU A 136 -1.19 8.81 0.67
N LEU A 137 -0.76 10.07 0.75
CA LEU A 137 -1.28 11.05 1.70
C LEU A 137 -2.77 11.34 1.47
N THR A 138 -3.23 11.42 0.22
CA THR A 138 -4.66 11.57 -0.11
C THR A 138 -5.46 10.39 0.39
N SER A 139 -5.01 9.17 0.10
CA SER A 139 -5.71 7.95 0.51
C SER A 139 -5.78 7.83 2.04
N LEU A 140 -4.63 7.99 2.71
CA LEU A 140 -4.51 7.82 4.16
C LEU A 140 -5.20 8.95 4.94
N SER A 141 -5.16 10.20 4.46
CA SER A 141 -5.92 11.29 5.08
C SER A 141 -7.43 11.09 4.92
N THR A 142 -7.89 10.66 3.75
CA THR A 142 -9.32 10.35 3.53
C THR A 142 -9.77 9.25 4.51
N LEU A 143 -9.03 8.15 4.59
CA LEU A 143 -9.34 7.03 5.49
C LEU A 143 -9.15 7.37 6.99
N SER A 144 -8.39 8.41 7.30
CA SER A 144 -8.26 8.95 8.67
C SER A 144 -9.49 9.74 9.11
N CYS A 145 -10.21 10.31 8.13
CA CYS A 145 -11.32 11.22 8.34
C CYS A 145 -12.70 10.59 8.09
N PHE A 146 -12.76 9.52 7.30
CA PHE A 146 -14.00 8.85 6.92
C PHE A 146 -13.89 7.33 7.06
N GLY A 147 -15.03 6.65 7.05
CA GLY A 147 -15.10 5.19 7.06
C GLY A 147 -14.69 4.53 8.38
N ARG A 148 -14.39 3.22 8.29
CA ARG A 148 -14.00 2.37 9.43
C ARG A 148 -12.48 2.35 9.62
N ARG A 149 -12.03 1.95 10.82
CA ARG A 149 -10.60 1.84 11.19
C ARG A 149 -9.81 3.16 11.16
N GLN A 150 -10.47 4.31 11.30
CA GLN A 150 -9.82 5.63 11.26
C GLN A 150 -8.59 5.76 12.16
N ALA A 151 -8.62 5.21 13.38
CA ALA A 151 -7.48 5.26 14.30
C ALA A 151 -6.21 4.59 13.73
N PHE A 152 -6.37 3.49 12.98
CA PHE A 152 -5.27 2.83 12.29
C PHE A 152 -4.73 3.72 11.17
N PHE A 153 -5.61 4.23 10.31
CA PHE A 153 -5.19 5.07 9.18
C PHE A 153 -4.60 6.41 9.61
N ARG A 154 -5.03 6.99 10.73
CA ARG A 154 -4.39 8.16 11.35
C ARG A 154 -2.94 7.86 11.70
N GLY A 155 -2.68 6.68 12.29
CA GLY A 155 -1.33 6.23 12.59
C GLY A 155 -0.46 6.13 11.34
N GLU A 156 -0.99 5.54 10.27
CA GLU A 156 -0.28 5.42 8.99
C GLU A 156 -0.09 6.78 8.30
N PHE A 157 -1.07 7.68 8.35
CA PHE A 157 -0.97 9.04 7.83
C PHE A 157 0.16 9.83 8.51
N PHE A 158 0.19 9.85 9.84
CA PHE A 158 1.29 10.50 10.57
C PHE A 158 2.63 9.83 10.28
N THR A 159 2.65 8.50 10.18
CA THR A 159 3.89 7.78 9.85
C THR A 159 4.39 8.12 8.45
N THR A 160 3.49 8.30 7.49
CA THR A 160 3.80 8.74 6.12
C THR A 160 4.46 10.12 6.13
N LEU A 161 3.92 11.06 6.91
CA LEU A 161 4.54 12.39 7.09
C LEU A 161 5.94 12.29 7.70
N LYS A 162 6.18 11.35 8.62
CA LYS A 162 7.54 11.13 9.15
C LYS A 162 8.49 10.56 8.11
N ILE A 163 8.04 9.69 7.20
CA ILE A 163 8.87 9.17 6.11
C ILE A 163 9.36 10.33 5.24
N LEU A 164 8.46 11.25 4.88
CA LEU A 164 8.79 12.47 4.13
C LEU A 164 9.73 13.38 4.94
N GLN A 165 9.47 13.50 6.24
CA GLN A 165 10.30 14.27 7.16
C GLN A 165 11.75 13.78 7.24
N GLU A 166 11.95 12.47 7.15
CA GLU A 166 13.27 11.82 7.18
C GLU A 166 13.96 11.82 5.80
N GLY A 167 13.22 12.15 4.73
CA GLY A 167 13.80 12.32 3.38
C GLY A 167 14.12 11.02 2.65
N HIS A 168 13.56 9.88 3.07
CA HIS A 168 13.80 8.58 2.43
C HIS A 168 13.17 8.48 1.04
N VAL A 169 12.06 9.19 0.80
CA VAL A 169 11.29 9.11 -0.44
C VAL A 169 10.82 10.51 -0.85
N ALA A 170 10.90 10.82 -2.14
CA ALA A 170 10.37 12.08 -2.67
C ALA A 170 8.82 12.13 -2.55
N PRO A 171 8.22 13.25 -2.11
CA PRO A 171 6.77 13.36 -1.93
C PRO A 171 5.95 12.96 -3.16
N GLU A 172 6.41 13.31 -4.36
CA GLU A 172 5.72 13.10 -5.62
C GLU A 172 5.77 11.63 -6.08
N ARG A 173 6.75 10.88 -5.57
CA ARG A 173 6.90 9.43 -5.82
C ARG A 173 6.05 8.60 -4.88
N LEU A 174 5.51 9.19 -3.80
CA LEU A 174 4.78 8.48 -2.77
C LEU A 174 3.33 8.16 -3.21
N THR A 175 3.23 7.27 -4.19
CA THR A 175 2.00 6.67 -4.69
C THR A 175 1.91 5.21 -4.25
N GLY A 176 0.69 4.70 -4.13
CA GLY A 176 0.48 3.35 -3.66
C GLY A 176 -0.92 2.81 -3.89
N SER A 177 -1.23 1.73 -3.18
CA SER A 177 -2.56 1.17 -3.07
C SER A 177 -3.51 2.15 -2.38
N TRP A 178 -4.82 1.94 -2.58
CA TRP A 178 -5.86 2.73 -1.92
C TRP A 178 -5.78 2.68 -0.39
N ALA A 179 -5.20 1.62 0.18
CA ALA A 179 -5.09 1.43 1.62
C ALA A 179 -3.81 2.03 2.21
N GLY A 180 -2.88 2.52 1.37
CA GLY A 180 -1.63 3.12 1.81
C GLY A 180 -0.40 2.21 1.78
N ALA A 181 -0.48 1.04 1.15
CA ALA A 181 0.71 0.24 0.84
C ALA A 181 1.44 0.85 -0.36
N PHE A 182 2.77 0.90 -0.37
CA PHE A 182 3.53 1.58 -1.42
C PHE A 182 4.84 0.89 -1.82
N GLY A 183 5.37 1.29 -2.98
CA GLY A 183 6.62 0.80 -3.53
C GLY A 183 6.60 -0.68 -3.88
N HIS A 184 7.79 -1.22 -4.13
CA HIS A 184 8.00 -2.61 -4.53
C HIS A 184 7.51 -3.63 -3.50
N THR A 185 7.54 -3.28 -2.21
CA THR A 185 7.22 -4.20 -1.12
C THR A 185 5.76 -4.13 -0.68
N GLN A 186 4.99 -3.14 -1.17
CA GLN A 186 3.66 -2.82 -0.67
C GLN A 186 3.60 -2.73 0.87
N PHE A 187 4.66 -2.21 1.49
CA PHE A 187 4.65 -1.97 2.92
C PHE A 187 3.69 -0.84 3.26
N MET A 188 2.97 -1.03 4.37
CA MET A 188 2.37 0.09 5.08
C MET A 188 3.47 1.01 5.65
N PRO A 189 3.24 2.33 5.79
CA PRO A 189 4.20 3.28 6.36
C PRO A 189 4.80 2.85 7.71
N SER A 190 4.00 2.27 8.61
CA SER A 190 4.51 1.74 9.89
C SER A 190 5.44 0.54 9.73
N THR A 191 5.17 -0.33 8.75
CA THR A 191 6.06 -1.44 8.37
C THR A 191 7.36 -0.91 7.78
N PHE A 192 7.29 0.08 6.87
CA PHE A 192 8.47 0.77 6.35
C PHE A 192 9.37 1.28 7.47
N MET A 193 8.82 2.05 8.42
CA MET A 193 9.62 2.64 9.49
C MET A 193 10.36 1.60 10.33
N ARG A 194 9.73 0.44 10.54
CA ARG A 194 10.26 -0.64 11.37
C ARG A 194 11.24 -1.55 10.64
N LEU A 195 11.07 -1.74 9.33
CA LEU A 195 11.68 -2.86 8.61
C LEU A 195 12.36 -2.50 7.29
N ALA A 196 12.12 -1.32 6.73
CA ALA A 196 12.85 -0.89 5.54
C ALA A 196 14.35 -0.81 5.83
N VAL A 197 15.16 -1.20 4.85
CA VAL A 197 16.61 -1.31 4.91
C VAL A 197 17.20 -0.45 3.80
N ASP A 198 18.19 0.34 4.16
CA ASP A 198 19.13 1.00 3.24
C ASP A 198 20.20 -0.05 2.95
N PHE A 199 20.09 -0.69 1.79
CA PHE A 199 20.91 -1.83 1.42
C PHE A 199 22.07 -1.43 0.51
N ASP A 200 21.87 -0.47 -0.38
CA ASP A 200 22.92 0.07 -1.23
C ASP A 200 23.83 1.10 -0.53
N GLY A 201 23.43 1.58 0.66
CA GLY A 201 24.27 2.39 1.55
C GLY A 201 24.28 3.87 1.22
N ASP A 202 23.30 4.37 0.46
CA ASP A 202 23.22 5.77 0.05
C ASP A 202 22.63 6.71 1.13
N GLY A 203 22.21 6.14 2.27
CA GLY A 203 21.62 6.85 3.40
C GLY A 203 20.09 6.93 3.36
N ARG A 204 19.43 6.33 2.36
CA ARG A 204 17.98 6.31 2.19
C ARG A 204 17.47 4.88 2.19
N ARG A 205 16.23 4.73 2.63
CA ARG A 205 15.50 3.46 2.53
C ARG A 205 14.49 3.60 1.41
N ASP A 206 14.92 3.47 0.17
CA ASP A 206 14.09 3.78 -1.00
C ASP A 206 13.41 2.53 -1.55
N LEU A 207 12.19 2.25 -1.09
CA LEU A 207 11.42 1.09 -1.57
C LEU A 207 10.72 1.34 -2.92
N ILE A 208 10.98 2.48 -3.57
CA ILE A 208 10.35 2.85 -4.86
C ILE A 208 11.38 2.77 -5.98
N ASP A 209 12.53 3.42 -5.82
CA ASP A 209 13.52 3.54 -6.89
C ASP A 209 14.73 2.61 -6.68
N SER A 210 14.94 2.06 -5.48
CA SER A 210 15.99 1.06 -5.19
C SER A 210 15.41 -0.35 -5.06
N VAL A 211 15.62 -1.16 -6.09
CA VAL A 211 15.32 -2.61 -6.04
C VAL A 211 16.14 -3.31 -4.94
N PRO A 212 17.46 -3.05 -4.77
CA PRO A 212 18.22 -3.64 -3.67
C PRO A 212 17.59 -3.40 -2.29
N ASP A 213 17.16 -2.18 -2.00
CA ASP A 213 16.46 -1.84 -0.75
C ASP A 213 15.16 -2.61 -0.61
N ALA A 214 14.37 -2.72 -1.68
CA ALA A 214 13.12 -3.46 -1.67
C ALA A 214 13.31 -4.96 -1.39
N LEU A 215 14.31 -5.59 -2.01
CA LEU A 215 14.63 -7.01 -1.83
C LEU A 215 15.12 -7.27 -0.40
N ALA A 216 16.05 -6.45 0.10
CA ALA A 216 16.57 -6.56 1.45
C ALA A 216 15.49 -6.28 2.52
N SER A 217 14.60 -5.32 2.27
CA SER A 217 13.49 -4.99 3.17
C SER A 217 12.46 -6.11 3.25
N THR A 218 12.15 -6.74 2.11
CA THR A 218 11.30 -7.95 2.05
C THR A 218 11.91 -9.09 2.85
N ALA A 219 13.19 -9.37 2.66
CA ALA A 219 13.88 -10.42 3.40
C ALA A 219 13.99 -10.11 4.91
N ASN A 220 14.23 -8.85 5.28
CA ASN A 220 14.23 -8.41 6.67
C ASN A 220 12.86 -8.60 7.32
N PHE A 221 11.77 -8.29 6.60
CA PHE A 221 10.41 -8.54 7.06
C PHE A 221 10.19 -10.03 7.35
N LEU A 222 10.52 -10.91 6.41
CA LEU A 222 10.34 -12.36 6.55
C LEU A 222 11.19 -12.92 7.71
N LYS A 223 12.46 -12.50 7.80
CA LYS A 223 13.33 -12.87 8.93
C LYS A 223 12.73 -12.46 10.27
N ARG A 224 12.25 -11.22 10.39
CA ARG A 224 11.63 -10.70 11.62
C ARG A 224 10.28 -11.36 11.91
N ALA A 225 9.60 -11.89 10.89
CA ALA A 225 8.39 -12.70 11.03
C ALA A 225 8.67 -14.17 11.43
N GLY A 226 9.95 -14.57 11.54
CA GLY A 226 10.35 -15.90 12.00
C GLY A 226 10.58 -16.91 10.88
N TRP A 227 10.96 -16.45 9.68
CA TRP A 227 11.33 -17.35 8.57
C TRP A 227 12.42 -18.35 8.98
N ARG A 228 12.30 -19.58 8.50
CA ARG A 228 13.23 -20.67 8.75
C ARG A 228 13.53 -21.37 7.42
N SER A 229 14.65 -21.03 6.80
CA SER A 229 15.09 -21.62 5.52
C SER A 229 15.30 -23.14 5.56
N THR A 230 15.39 -23.73 6.76
CA THR A 230 15.48 -25.19 6.92
C THR A 230 14.15 -25.91 6.74
N LEU A 231 13.04 -25.20 6.55
CA LEU A 231 11.69 -25.77 6.45
C LEU A 231 11.02 -25.32 5.14
N PRO A 232 10.23 -26.19 4.48
CA PRO A 232 9.34 -25.74 3.42
C PRO A 232 8.21 -24.88 4.00
N TRP A 233 7.63 -23.99 3.19
CA TRP A 233 6.46 -23.20 3.58
C TRP A 233 5.21 -24.07 3.79
N GLY A 234 5.11 -25.18 3.04
CA GLY A 234 4.00 -26.12 3.01
C GLY A 234 4.13 -27.07 1.81
N PHE A 235 3.26 -28.08 1.75
CA PHE A 235 3.18 -29.03 0.64
C PHE A 235 1.78 -29.63 0.56
N GLU A 236 1.41 -30.11 -0.62
CA GLU A 236 0.13 -30.79 -0.84
C GLU A 236 0.10 -32.15 -0.11
N VAL A 237 -1.05 -32.48 0.49
CA VAL A 237 -1.26 -33.74 1.21
C VAL A 237 -2.57 -34.40 0.77
N ARG A 238 -2.62 -35.72 0.82
CA ARG A 238 -3.85 -36.49 0.65
C ARG A 238 -4.43 -36.85 2.02
N LEU A 239 -5.64 -36.39 2.29
CA LEU A 239 -6.31 -36.69 3.55
C LEU A 239 -6.85 -38.13 3.59
N PRO A 240 -6.82 -38.80 4.75
CA PRO A 240 -7.53 -40.06 4.96
C PRO A 240 -9.03 -39.91 4.70
N ARG A 241 -9.67 -40.97 4.18
CA ARG A 241 -11.13 -40.98 4.01
C ARG A 241 -11.82 -40.77 5.36
N GLY A 242 -12.80 -39.85 5.38
CA GLY A 242 -13.59 -39.57 6.57
C GLY A 242 -12.89 -38.71 7.63
N MET A 243 -11.72 -38.17 7.35
CA MET A 243 -11.09 -37.19 8.24
C MET A 243 -11.96 -35.94 8.34
N ASP A 244 -12.29 -35.55 9.58
CA ASP A 244 -12.99 -34.31 9.85
C ASP A 244 -12.02 -33.13 9.68
N THR A 245 -12.43 -32.16 8.87
CA THR A 245 -11.67 -30.94 8.57
C THR A 245 -12.41 -29.68 8.98
N SER A 246 -13.54 -29.81 9.68
CA SER A 246 -14.37 -28.67 10.12
C SER A 246 -13.59 -27.68 10.98
N ASP A 247 -12.66 -28.16 11.81
CA ASP A 247 -11.80 -27.34 12.65
C ASP A 247 -10.42 -27.03 12.02
N ALA A 248 -10.19 -27.40 10.76
CA ALA A 248 -8.95 -27.10 10.07
C ALA A 248 -8.83 -25.60 9.78
N GLY A 249 -7.71 -24.99 10.19
CA GLY A 249 -7.49 -23.58 9.89
C GLY A 249 -6.25 -23.00 10.56
N ARG A 250 -5.93 -21.75 10.20
CA ARG A 250 -4.69 -21.07 10.60
C ARG A 250 -4.48 -20.96 12.13
N ARG A 251 -5.56 -21.00 12.91
CA ARG A 251 -5.54 -20.89 14.38
C ARG A 251 -5.43 -22.24 15.10
N ASN A 252 -5.90 -23.32 14.47
CA ASN A 252 -5.89 -24.66 15.05
C ASN A 252 -4.74 -25.47 14.46
N LYS A 253 -3.52 -25.17 14.92
CA LYS A 253 -2.31 -25.84 14.44
C LYS A 253 -2.14 -27.16 15.18
N GLN A 254 -2.04 -28.25 14.44
CA GLN A 254 -1.71 -29.57 14.97
C GLN A 254 -0.31 -29.97 14.51
N PRO A 255 0.49 -30.65 15.34
CA PRO A 255 1.71 -31.29 14.89
C PRO A 255 1.39 -32.29 13.78
N MET A 256 2.25 -32.32 12.76
CA MET A 256 2.26 -33.39 11.76
C MET A 256 3.18 -34.52 12.20
#